data_AF-Q93LR7-F1
#
_entry.id   AF-Q93LR7-F1
#
_cell.length_a   1.000
_cell.length_b   1.000
_cell.length_c   1.000
_cell.angle_alpha   90.00
_cell.angle_beta   90.00
_cell.angle_gamma   90.00
#
_symmetry.space_group_name_H-M   'P 1'
#
loop_
_entity.id
_entity.type
_entity.pdbx_description
1 polymer ?
#
loop_
_entity_poly.entity_id
_entity_poly.type
_entity_poly.pdbx_seq_one_letter_code
_entity_poly.pdbx_strand_id
1 'polypeptide(L)'
;THDSLIPAPGDYVTAKMGIDEVIVSRQERRFDSCFSERLPASWQDAGERGSRQCQRFCLQLSRLGFGSNGELQSVPFEKDLYGESLNKKCLGLKEVARVESFHGFIYGCFDQEAPPLMDYLGDAAWYLEPMFKHSGGLELVGPPGKVVIKANWKAPAENFVGDAYHVGWTHASSLRSGESIFSSLAGNAALPPEGAGLQMTSKYGSGMGVLWDG
;
A
#
# COMPACT_ATOMS: atom_id res chain seq x y z
N THR A 1 -1.87 1.82 0.51
CA THR A 1 -2.18 2.51 1.80
C THR A 1 -3.69 2.37 2.04
N HIS A 2 -4.26 3.05 3.05
CA HIS A 2 -5.71 3.03 3.31
C HIS A 2 -6.24 4.44 3.61
N ASP A 3 -7.50 4.71 3.30
CA ASP A 3 -8.16 6.00 3.55
C ASP A 3 -8.05 6.43 5.03
N SER A 4 -8.20 5.49 5.97
CA SER A 4 -8.06 5.72 7.43
C SER A 4 -6.68 6.21 7.88
N LEU A 5 -5.62 6.02 7.07
CA LEU A 5 -4.28 6.50 7.40
C LEU A 5 -4.01 7.93 6.90
N ILE A 6 -4.84 8.43 5.97
CA ILE A 6 -4.79 9.76 5.39
C ILE A 6 -6.21 10.36 5.25
N PRO A 7 -6.96 10.49 6.37
CA PRO A 7 -8.37 10.88 6.34
C PRO A 7 -8.60 12.35 5.96
N ALA A 8 -7.69 13.25 6.30
CA ALA A 8 -7.84 14.68 6.10
C ALA A 8 -7.00 15.22 4.92
N PRO A 9 -7.44 16.29 4.23
CA PRO A 9 -6.62 16.96 3.23
C PRO A 9 -5.26 17.40 3.78
N GLY A 10 -4.21 17.15 3.00
CA GLY A 10 -2.82 17.38 3.40
C GLY A 10 -2.20 16.23 4.20
N ASP A 11 -2.98 15.23 4.62
CA ASP A 11 -2.42 14.03 5.22
C ASP A 11 -1.61 13.26 4.18
N TYR A 12 -0.45 12.75 4.60
CA TYR A 12 0.41 11.97 3.72
C TYR A 12 1.07 10.80 4.45
N VAL A 13 1.45 9.79 3.66
CA VAL A 13 2.30 8.69 4.08
C VAL A 13 3.37 8.43 3.04
N THR A 14 4.46 7.79 3.45
CA THR A 14 5.45 7.24 2.52
C THR A 14 5.22 5.74 2.33
N ALA A 15 5.23 5.31 1.07
CA ALA A 15 5.08 3.91 0.69
C ALA A 15 6.21 3.49 -0.26
N LYS A 16 6.34 2.18 -0.50
CA LYS A 16 7.23 1.63 -1.52
C LYS A 16 6.41 1.05 -2.66
N MET A 17 6.84 1.27 -3.89
CA MET A 17 6.36 0.62 -5.10
C MET A 17 7.56 -0.04 -5.77
N GLY A 18 7.72 -1.35 -5.56
CA GLY A 18 8.98 -2.03 -5.89
C GLY A 18 10.12 -1.52 -5.01
N ILE A 19 11.20 -1.05 -5.63
CA ILE A 19 12.33 -0.43 -4.93
C ILE A 19 12.15 1.07 -4.72
N ASP A 20 11.26 1.69 -5.48
CA ASP A 20 10.99 3.13 -5.47
C ASP A 20 10.16 3.51 -4.25
N GLU A 21 10.45 4.69 -3.70
CA GLU A 21 9.65 5.28 -2.64
C GLU A 21 8.72 6.33 -3.22
N VAL A 22 7.50 6.35 -2.71
CA VAL A 22 6.45 7.27 -3.16
C VAL A 22 5.83 8.00 -1.97
N ILE A 23 5.51 9.27 -2.16
CA ILE A 23 4.71 10.06 -1.20
C ILE A 23 3.26 9.92 -1.63
N VAL A 24 2.39 9.44 -0.74
CA VAL A 24 0.94 9.35 -0.98
C VAL A 24 0.27 10.45 -0.19
N SER A 25 -0.30 11.45 -0.87
CA SER A 25 -0.93 12.61 -0.21
C SER A 25 -2.40 12.76 -0.57
N ARG A 26 -3.24 13.05 0.44
CA ARG A 26 -4.67 13.36 0.26
C ARG A 26 -4.86 14.78 -0.27
N GLN A 27 -5.42 14.91 -1.47
CA GLN A 27 -5.80 16.21 -2.03
C GLN A 27 -7.10 16.75 -1.43
N GLU A 28 -7.33 18.07 -1.56
CA GLU A 28 -8.59 18.72 -1.18
C GLU A 28 -9.78 18.29 -2.07
N ARG A 29 -9.50 17.95 -3.34
CA ARG A 29 -10.48 17.37 -4.25
C ARG A 29 -10.52 15.85 -4.07
N ARG A 30 -11.74 15.35 -3.82
CA ARG A 30 -12.08 14.14 -3.05
C ARG A 30 -11.50 12.79 -3.49
N PHE A 31 -10.73 12.65 -4.57
CA PHE A 31 -10.41 11.32 -5.09
C PHE A 31 -8.97 11.05 -5.51
N ASP A 32 -8.11 12.06 -5.55
CA ASP A 32 -6.78 11.86 -6.11
C ASP A 32 -5.78 11.80 -4.97
N SER A 33 -5.17 10.65 -4.74
CA SER A 33 -3.93 10.63 -3.97
C SER A 33 -2.81 10.95 -4.94
N CYS A 34 -2.06 12.03 -4.69
CA CYS A 34 -0.86 12.30 -5.48
C CYS A 34 0.21 11.31 -5.00
N PHE A 35 0.73 10.52 -5.92
CA PHE A 35 1.87 9.66 -5.68
C PHE A 35 3.06 10.21 -6.45
N SER A 36 4.10 10.66 -5.76
CA SER A 36 5.34 11.09 -6.42
C SER A 36 6.51 10.20 -6.09
N GLU A 37 7.29 9.84 -7.10
CA GLU A 37 8.63 9.24 -6.91
C GLU A 37 9.51 10.12 -6.02
N ARG A 38 10.22 9.48 -5.08
CA ARG A 38 11.16 10.09 -4.14
C ARG A 38 12.59 9.86 -4.61
N LEU A 39 13.40 10.92 -4.67
CA LEU A 39 14.86 10.76 -4.67
C LEU A 39 15.35 10.42 -3.25
N PRO A 40 16.12 9.34 -3.05
CA PRO A 40 16.46 8.81 -1.73
C PRO A 40 17.54 9.64 -1.04
N ALA A 41 17.21 10.83 -0.52
CA ALA A 41 18.00 11.54 0.50
C ALA A 41 17.37 12.84 1.04
N SER A 42 16.36 13.43 0.39
CA SER A 42 16.30 14.90 0.41
C SER A 42 14.93 15.51 0.72
N TRP A 43 14.11 14.96 1.61
CA TRP A 43 12.86 15.63 1.99
C TRP A 43 12.83 16.00 3.47
N GLN A 44 12.50 17.26 3.77
CA GLN A 44 12.04 17.69 5.09
C GLN A 44 10.56 18.03 4.97
N ASP A 45 9.77 17.47 5.89
CA ASP A 45 8.45 18.02 6.16
C ASP A 45 8.64 19.43 6.73
N ALA A 46 8.02 20.43 6.10
CA ALA A 46 8.02 21.80 6.59
C ALA A 46 7.03 22.00 7.77
N GLY A 47 6.23 20.99 8.11
CA GLY A 47 5.34 20.94 9.26
C GLY A 47 6.05 20.62 10.57
N GLU A 48 5.30 20.66 11.68
CA GLU A 48 5.81 20.27 13.00
C GLU A 48 6.34 18.84 12.98
N ARG A 49 7.46 18.61 13.66
CA ARG A 49 8.17 17.32 13.72
C ARG A 49 7.23 16.23 14.26
N GLY A 50 6.68 15.38 13.39
CA GLY A 50 5.74 14.32 13.75
C GLY A 50 4.30 14.54 13.25
N SER A 51 3.98 15.69 12.65
CA SER A 51 2.73 15.91 11.92
C SER A 51 2.72 15.04 10.65
N ARG A 52 1.61 14.37 10.37
CA ARG A 52 1.35 13.70 9.08
C ARG A 52 0.65 14.61 8.09
N GLN A 53 0.47 15.89 8.44
CA GLN A 53 -0.22 16.87 7.62
C GLN A 53 0.81 17.87 7.07
N CYS A 54 0.99 17.88 5.76
CA CYS A 54 1.96 18.73 5.09
C CYS A 54 1.33 19.42 3.87
N GLN A 55 1.41 20.75 3.83
CA GLN A 55 0.96 21.54 2.68
C GLN A 55 2.05 21.70 1.62
N ARG A 56 3.33 21.53 2.00
CA ARG A 56 4.49 21.74 1.12
C ARG A 56 5.65 20.82 1.44
N PHE A 57 6.11 20.09 0.44
CA PHE A 57 7.32 19.29 0.52
C PHE A 57 8.52 20.11 0.05
N CYS A 58 9.65 20.08 0.76
CA CYS A 58 10.85 20.82 0.36
C CYS A 58 12.06 19.91 0.18
N LEU A 59 12.77 20.06 -0.95
CA LEU A 59 14.01 19.34 -1.19
C LEU A 59 15.14 19.89 -0.31
N GLN A 60 15.78 19.04 0.50
CA GLN A 60 16.78 19.46 1.48
C GLN A 60 18.02 20.14 0.88
N LEU A 61 18.45 19.71 -0.31
CA LEU A 61 19.67 20.22 -0.95
C LEU A 61 19.44 21.53 -1.70
N SER A 62 18.47 21.53 -2.62
CA SER A 62 18.18 22.67 -3.48
C SER A 62 17.11 23.61 -2.94
N ARG A 63 16.43 23.24 -1.85
CA ARG A 63 15.29 23.97 -1.25
C ARG A 63 14.16 24.27 -2.23
N LEU A 64 14.02 23.46 -3.28
CA LEU A 64 12.84 23.50 -4.15
C LEU A 64 11.62 23.07 -3.34
N GLY A 65 10.57 23.90 -3.37
CA GLY A 65 9.33 23.66 -2.66
C GLY A 65 8.24 23.20 -3.60
N PHE A 66 7.65 22.06 -3.27
CA PHE A 66 6.57 21.40 -4.01
C PHE A 66 5.29 21.44 -3.20
N GLY A 67 4.16 21.62 -3.86
CA GLY A 67 2.85 21.47 -3.23
C GLY A 67 2.54 20.01 -2.89
N SER A 68 1.49 19.80 -2.09
CA SER A 68 0.94 18.46 -1.88
C SER A 68 0.44 17.80 -3.17
N ASN A 69 0.10 18.59 -4.18
CA ASN A 69 -0.26 18.18 -5.54
C ASN A 69 0.95 17.87 -6.44
N GLY A 70 2.18 17.94 -5.92
CA GLY A 70 3.38 17.66 -6.70
C GLY A 70 3.87 18.81 -7.59
N GLU A 71 3.15 19.92 -7.69
CA GLU A 71 3.60 21.07 -8.50
C GLU A 71 4.81 21.76 -7.85
N LEU A 72 5.78 22.19 -8.67
CA LEU A 72 6.89 23.03 -8.22
C LEU A 72 6.39 24.45 -7.94
N GLN A 73 6.23 24.80 -6.66
CA GLN A 73 5.68 26.09 -6.22
C GLN A 73 6.75 27.15 -6.01
N SER A 74 7.90 26.78 -5.43
CA SER A 74 8.95 27.74 -5.06
C SER A 74 10.34 27.25 -5.42
N VAL A 75 11.13 28.15 -6.04
CA VAL A 75 12.53 27.94 -6.36
C VAL A 75 13.34 29.05 -5.68
N PRO A 76 14.36 28.74 -4.87
CA PRO A 76 15.22 29.77 -4.28
C PRO A 76 15.90 30.61 -5.35
N PHE A 77 15.89 31.94 -5.18
CA PHE A 77 16.50 32.88 -6.12
C PHE A 77 15.99 32.75 -7.58
N GLU A 78 14.72 32.34 -7.76
CA GLU A 78 14.10 32.15 -9.08
C GLU A 78 14.32 33.36 -10.00
N LYS A 79 14.04 34.57 -9.50
CA LYS A 79 14.18 35.81 -10.28
C LYS A 79 15.62 36.16 -10.62
N ASP A 80 16.55 35.95 -9.69
CA ASP A 80 17.94 36.39 -9.82
C ASP A 80 18.78 35.44 -10.69
N LEU A 81 18.48 34.14 -10.64
CA LEU A 81 19.26 33.10 -11.34
C LEU A 81 18.60 32.60 -12.62
N TYR A 82 17.27 32.45 -12.61
CA TYR A 82 16.55 31.78 -13.69
C TYR A 82 15.66 32.71 -14.51
N GLY A 83 15.20 33.83 -13.92
CA GLY A 83 14.30 34.78 -14.59
C GLY A 83 13.07 34.07 -15.16
N GLU A 84 12.78 34.29 -16.44
CA GLU A 84 11.67 33.66 -17.16
C GLU A 84 12.04 32.35 -17.88
N SER A 85 13.31 31.91 -17.80
CA SER A 85 13.77 30.71 -18.49
C SER A 85 13.28 29.40 -17.84
N LEU A 86 12.85 29.46 -16.57
CA LEU A 86 12.40 28.29 -15.82
C LEU A 86 10.89 28.09 -15.96
N ASN A 87 10.49 27.07 -16.71
CA ASN A 87 9.09 26.65 -16.76
C ASN A 87 8.76 25.68 -15.62
N LYS A 88 8.32 26.22 -14.48
CA LYS A 88 7.93 25.41 -13.30
C LYS A 88 6.83 24.38 -13.57
N LYS A 89 5.95 24.62 -14.56
CA LYS A 89 4.84 23.70 -14.91
C LYS A 89 5.34 22.36 -15.46
N CYS A 90 6.55 22.32 -16.01
CA CYS A 90 7.16 21.10 -16.54
C CYS A 90 8.08 20.39 -15.54
N LEU A 91 8.24 20.94 -14.32
CA LEU A 91 9.17 20.48 -13.31
C LEU A 91 8.46 19.99 -12.04
N GLY A 92 7.20 19.55 -12.20
CA GLY A 92 6.48 18.87 -11.15
C GLY A 92 7.14 17.56 -10.76
N LEU A 93 6.76 17.08 -9.59
CA LEU A 93 7.03 15.74 -9.14
C LEU A 93 6.48 14.71 -10.15
N LYS A 94 7.22 13.61 -10.36
CA LYS A 94 6.79 12.57 -11.29
C LYS A 94 5.66 11.78 -10.65
N GLU A 95 4.46 11.97 -11.19
CA GLU A 95 3.25 11.33 -10.70
C GLU A 95 3.19 9.84 -11.10
N VAL A 96 2.62 9.02 -10.22
CA VAL A 96 2.20 7.65 -10.57
C VAL A 96 1.01 7.75 -11.52
N ALA A 97 1.12 7.06 -12.65
CA ALA A 97 0.15 7.10 -13.74
C ALA A 97 -1.28 6.76 -13.30
N ARG A 98 -1.43 5.78 -12.41
CA ARG A 98 -2.72 5.21 -12.03
C ARG A 98 -2.82 5.06 -10.53
N VAL A 99 -3.90 5.56 -9.96
CA VAL A 99 -4.21 5.45 -8.53
C VAL A 99 -5.68 5.10 -8.39
N GLU A 100 -5.97 3.97 -7.75
CA GLU A 100 -7.32 3.45 -7.62
C GLU A 100 -7.54 2.88 -6.22
N SER A 101 -8.80 2.84 -5.78
CA SER A 101 -9.18 2.38 -4.44
C SER A 101 -10.13 1.18 -4.53
N PHE A 102 -9.88 0.17 -3.71
CA PHE A 102 -10.77 -0.95 -3.45
C PHE A 102 -11.28 -0.87 -2.01
N HIS A 103 -12.47 -0.31 -1.83
CA HIS A 103 -13.14 -0.15 -0.53
C HIS A 103 -12.26 0.47 0.58
N GLY A 104 -11.53 1.52 0.23
CA GLY A 104 -10.66 2.26 1.16
C GLY A 104 -9.19 1.86 1.04
N PHE A 105 -8.87 0.71 0.46
CA PHE A 105 -7.49 0.30 0.19
C PHE A 105 -6.99 0.93 -1.11
N ILE A 106 -5.98 1.80 -1.00
CA ILE A 106 -5.44 2.58 -2.11
C ILE A 106 -4.23 1.86 -2.72
N TYR A 107 -4.30 1.63 -4.03
CA TYR A 107 -3.27 1.03 -4.88
C TYR A 107 -2.78 2.03 -5.92
N GLY A 108 -1.50 1.89 -6.31
CA GLY A 108 -0.88 2.67 -7.37
C GLY A 108 -0.26 1.76 -8.42
N CYS A 109 -0.25 2.19 -9.68
CA CYS A 109 0.40 1.51 -10.79
C CYS A 109 1.14 2.53 -11.67
N PHE A 110 2.41 2.25 -11.98
CA PHE A 110 3.21 3.10 -12.85
C PHE A 110 2.83 2.98 -14.33
N ASP A 111 2.16 1.90 -14.71
CA ASP A 111 1.75 1.64 -16.09
C ASP A 111 0.35 2.20 -16.35
N GLN A 112 0.25 3.13 -17.31
CA GLN A 112 -1.01 3.75 -17.70
C GLN A 112 -1.95 2.74 -18.39
N GLU A 113 -1.41 1.73 -19.06
CA GLU A 113 -2.14 0.74 -19.87
C GLU A 113 -2.66 -0.44 -19.04
N ALA A 114 -2.36 -0.49 -17.74
CA ALA A 114 -2.83 -1.54 -16.84
C ALA A 114 -4.37 -1.68 -16.87
N PRO A 115 -4.95 -2.87 -16.63
CA PRO A 115 -6.40 -2.97 -16.41
C PRO A 115 -6.82 -2.16 -15.17
N PRO A 116 -8.09 -1.69 -15.08
CA PRO A 116 -8.65 -1.16 -13.83
C PRO A 116 -8.42 -2.10 -12.65
N LEU A 117 -8.26 -1.57 -11.44
CA LEU A 117 -7.97 -2.35 -10.23
C LEU A 117 -9.01 -3.44 -9.97
N MET A 118 -10.29 -3.14 -10.20
CA MET A 118 -11.37 -4.12 -10.05
C MET A 118 -11.20 -5.30 -11.02
N ASP A 119 -10.84 -5.03 -12.28
CA ASP A 119 -10.59 -6.06 -13.28
C ASP A 119 -9.29 -6.83 -13.01
N TYR A 120 -8.27 -6.16 -12.46
CA TYR A 120 -7.03 -6.78 -12.03
C TYR A 120 -7.26 -7.78 -10.88
N LEU A 121 -8.09 -7.43 -9.90
CA LEU A 121 -8.48 -8.35 -8.83
C LEU A 121 -9.29 -9.54 -9.38
N GLY A 122 -10.08 -9.31 -10.43
CA GLY A 122 -10.84 -10.35 -11.11
C GLY A 122 -11.73 -11.14 -10.15
N ASP A 123 -11.71 -12.47 -10.28
CA ASP A 123 -12.53 -13.35 -9.44
C ASP A 123 -12.21 -13.25 -7.94
N ALA A 124 -10.99 -12.80 -7.57
CA ALA A 124 -10.63 -12.63 -6.17
C ALA A 124 -11.44 -11.50 -5.50
N ALA A 125 -11.89 -10.50 -6.28
CA ALA A 125 -12.70 -9.41 -5.74
C ALA A 125 -13.99 -9.93 -5.08
N TRP A 126 -14.65 -10.91 -5.70
CA TRP A 126 -15.89 -11.50 -5.17
C TRP A 126 -15.71 -12.09 -3.77
N TYR A 127 -14.56 -12.74 -3.52
CA TYR A 127 -14.24 -13.31 -2.21
C TYR A 127 -13.88 -12.25 -1.16
N LEU A 128 -13.36 -11.09 -1.59
CA LEU A 128 -13.01 -9.98 -0.70
C LEU A 128 -14.22 -9.11 -0.34
N GLU A 129 -15.19 -8.95 -1.24
CA GLU A 129 -16.34 -8.06 -1.05
C GLU A 129 -17.13 -8.28 0.27
N PRO A 130 -17.40 -9.52 0.74
CA PRO A 130 -18.09 -9.73 2.01
C PRO A 130 -17.44 -8.99 3.18
N MET A 131 -16.10 -9.05 3.27
CA MET A 131 -15.35 -8.43 4.36
C MET A 131 -14.97 -6.97 4.08
N PHE A 132 -14.64 -6.63 2.83
CA PHE A 132 -14.13 -5.31 2.49
C PHE A 132 -15.25 -4.28 2.26
N LYS A 133 -16.40 -4.72 1.75
CA LYS A 133 -17.52 -3.87 1.34
C LYS A 133 -18.76 -4.05 2.22
N HIS A 134 -19.17 -5.30 2.43
CA HIS A 134 -20.46 -5.60 3.07
C HIS A 134 -20.43 -5.62 4.60
N SER A 135 -19.25 -5.61 5.20
CA SER A 135 -19.05 -5.52 6.66
C SER A 135 -19.34 -4.14 7.27
N GLY A 136 -19.55 -3.11 6.43
CA GLY A 136 -19.59 -1.71 6.84
C GLY A 136 -18.29 -0.93 6.57
N GLY A 137 -17.28 -1.59 6.00
CA GLY A 137 -15.97 -1.02 5.69
C GLY A 137 -14.91 -1.44 6.70
N LEU A 138 -13.65 -1.37 6.28
CA LEU A 138 -12.50 -1.71 7.11
C LEU A 138 -11.67 -0.46 7.42
N GLU A 139 -10.90 -0.53 8.50
CA GLU A 139 -9.88 0.47 8.82
C GLU A 139 -8.53 -0.22 8.94
N LEU A 140 -7.49 0.42 8.40
CA LEU A 140 -6.11 -0.04 8.58
C LEU A 140 -5.47 0.69 9.77
N VAL A 141 -5.09 -0.08 10.79
CA VAL A 141 -4.44 0.43 12.00
C VAL A 141 -2.93 0.55 11.78
N GLY A 142 -2.38 1.74 11.99
CA GLY A 142 -0.95 2.03 11.89
C GLY A 142 -0.32 2.50 13.21
N PRO A 143 1.02 2.68 13.26
CA PRO A 143 1.99 2.43 12.19
C PRO A 143 2.29 0.94 12.00
N PRO A 144 2.67 0.49 10.78
CA PRO A 144 3.01 -0.90 10.54
C PRO A 144 4.36 -1.26 11.18
N GLY A 145 4.48 -2.49 11.68
CA GLY A 145 5.78 -3.08 12.03
C GLY A 145 6.66 -3.25 10.78
N LYS A 146 7.93 -2.88 10.87
CA LYS A 146 8.89 -2.99 9.75
C LYS A 146 10.11 -3.81 10.17
N VAL A 147 10.35 -4.93 9.50
CA VAL A 147 11.49 -5.83 9.75
C VAL A 147 12.09 -6.26 8.41
N VAL A 148 13.42 -6.35 8.35
CA VAL A 148 14.14 -6.87 7.17
C VAL A 148 14.39 -8.35 7.38
N ILE A 149 14.00 -9.16 6.40
CA ILE A 149 14.23 -10.61 6.38
C ILE A 149 15.12 -10.97 5.18
N LYS A 150 15.99 -11.98 5.35
CA LYS A 150 16.84 -12.50 4.27
C LYS A 150 16.09 -13.53 3.41
N ALA A 151 15.03 -13.09 2.75
CA ALA A 151 14.23 -13.92 1.85
C ALA A 151 13.87 -13.14 0.58
N ASN A 152 13.65 -13.84 -0.53
CA ASN A 152 13.08 -13.22 -1.72
C ASN A 152 11.61 -12.87 -1.45
N TRP A 153 11.12 -11.74 -1.97
CA TRP A 153 9.73 -11.29 -1.76
C TRP A 153 8.68 -12.31 -2.23
N LYS A 154 9.04 -13.19 -3.19
CA LYS A 154 8.15 -14.25 -3.66
C LYS A 154 7.88 -15.35 -2.63
N ALA A 155 8.82 -15.62 -1.71
CA ALA A 155 8.67 -16.69 -0.72
C ALA A 155 7.52 -16.44 0.28
N PRO A 156 7.36 -15.25 0.91
CA PRO A 156 6.15 -14.98 1.68
C PRO A 156 4.92 -14.83 0.77
N ALA A 157 5.05 -14.35 -0.46
CA ALA A 157 3.90 -14.21 -1.36
C ALA A 157 3.26 -15.58 -1.73
N GLU A 158 4.08 -16.58 -2.09
CA GLU A 158 3.60 -17.94 -2.39
C GLU A 158 3.05 -18.65 -1.15
N ASN A 159 3.64 -18.38 0.04
CA ASN A 159 3.15 -18.96 1.28
C ASN A 159 1.75 -18.42 1.63
N PHE A 160 1.53 -17.11 1.53
CA PHE A 160 0.24 -16.51 1.88
C PHE A 160 -0.87 -16.75 0.84
N VAL A 161 -0.54 -16.93 -0.44
CA VAL A 161 -1.57 -17.08 -1.49
C VAL A 161 -2.31 -18.43 -1.40
N GLY A 162 -1.66 -19.50 -0.91
CA GLY A 162 -2.29 -20.83 -0.92
C GLY A 162 -1.68 -21.92 -0.04
N ASP A 163 -0.62 -21.65 0.74
CA ASP A 163 0.05 -22.68 1.52
C ASP A 163 -0.67 -22.93 2.86
N ALA A 164 -1.86 -23.52 2.83
CA ALA A 164 -2.49 -24.03 4.04
C ALA A 164 -1.75 -25.25 4.63
N TYR A 165 -0.92 -25.91 3.81
CA TYR A 165 -0.23 -27.15 4.16
C TYR A 165 0.86 -26.94 5.22
N HIS A 166 1.59 -25.83 5.17
CA HIS A 166 2.64 -25.56 6.17
C HIS A 166 2.10 -25.27 7.57
N VAL A 167 0.81 -24.95 7.72
CA VAL A 167 0.22 -24.45 8.97
C VAL A 167 0.47 -25.41 10.12
N GLY A 168 0.11 -26.68 9.94
CA GLY A 168 0.21 -27.68 10.99
C GLY A 168 1.65 -28.01 11.39
N TRP A 169 2.59 -28.02 10.44
CA TRP A 169 3.98 -28.40 10.70
C TRP A 169 4.84 -27.23 11.18
N THR A 170 4.87 -26.13 10.42
CA THR A 170 5.73 -24.98 10.70
C THR A 170 5.28 -24.25 11.96
N HIS A 171 3.98 -24.15 12.20
CA HIS A 171 3.42 -23.48 13.38
C HIS A 171 3.05 -24.44 14.51
N ALA A 172 3.52 -25.69 14.48
CA ALA A 172 3.15 -26.72 15.46
C ALA A 172 3.36 -26.28 16.92
N SER A 173 4.45 -25.57 17.20
CA SER A 173 4.72 -25.02 18.54
C SER A 173 3.73 -23.91 18.90
N SER A 174 3.50 -22.96 17.99
CA SER A 174 2.58 -21.85 18.17
C SER A 174 1.14 -22.33 18.38
N LEU A 175 0.69 -23.32 17.59
CA LEU A 175 -0.64 -23.90 17.69
C LEU A 175 -0.87 -24.64 19.01
N ARG A 176 0.14 -25.37 19.51
CA ARG A 176 0.07 -26.05 20.80
C ARG A 176 0.04 -25.08 21.98
N SER A 177 0.78 -23.98 21.89
CA SER A 177 0.91 -23.03 22.99
C SER A 177 -0.18 -21.95 23.01
N GLY A 178 -0.70 -21.60 21.84
CA GLY A 178 -1.61 -20.45 21.66
C GLY A 178 -3.09 -20.79 21.64
N GLU A 179 -3.46 -22.08 21.64
CA GLU A 179 -4.87 -22.56 21.66
C GLU A 179 -5.80 -21.84 20.67
N SER A 180 -5.30 -21.58 19.46
CA SER A 180 -6.09 -20.99 18.36
C SER A 180 -7.19 -21.96 17.87
N ILE A 181 -8.16 -21.44 17.11
CA ILE A 181 -9.16 -22.27 16.43
C ILE A 181 -8.54 -23.32 15.47
N PHE A 182 -7.29 -23.13 15.04
CA PHE A 182 -6.57 -24.06 14.17
C PHE A 182 -5.69 -25.07 14.93
N SER A 183 -5.77 -25.13 16.27
CA SER A 183 -4.86 -25.92 17.09
C SER A 183 -4.93 -27.43 16.83
N SER A 184 -6.04 -27.93 16.29
CA SER A 184 -6.19 -29.33 15.85
C SER A 184 -5.20 -29.74 14.76
N LEU A 185 -4.67 -28.78 13.98
CA LEU A 185 -3.71 -29.02 12.91
C LEU A 185 -2.27 -29.22 13.43
N ALA A 186 -2.00 -28.96 14.71
CA ALA A 186 -0.64 -28.92 15.24
C ALA A 186 0.11 -30.24 15.03
N GLY A 187 1.28 -30.17 14.40
CA GLY A 187 2.10 -31.33 14.05
C GLY A 187 1.56 -32.16 12.90
N ASN A 188 0.66 -31.62 12.07
CA ASN A 188 -0.11 -32.36 11.06
C ASN A 188 -0.84 -33.58 11.67
N ALA A 189 -1.29 -33.44 12.92
CA ALA A 189 -1.91 -34.52 13.68
C ALA A 189 -3.30 -34.90 13.14
N ALA A 190 -4.00 -33.95 12.50
CA ALA A 190 -5.28 -34.17 11.86
C ALA A 190 -5.33 -33.42 10.53
N LEU A 191 -6.03 -34.00 9.55
CA LEU A 191 -6.45 -33.28 8.36
C LEU A 191 -7.73 -32.50 8.66
N PRO A 192 -7.94 -31.31 8.05
CA PRO A 192 -9.24 -30.67 8.05
C PRO A 192 -10.32 -31.64 7.50
N PRO A 193 -11.57 -31.56 7.99
CA PRO A 193 -12.65 -32.38 7.47
C PRO A 193 -12.89 -32.12 5.97
N GLU A 194 -13.52 -33.07 5.29
CA GLU A 194 -13.92 -32.87 3.89
C GLU A 194 -14.85 -31.66 3.79
N GLY A 195 -14.59 -30.77 2.83
CA GLY A 195 -15.34 -29.52 2.69
C GLY A 195 -14.94 -28.41 3.66
N ALA A 196 -13.85 -28.56 4.44
CA ALA A 196 -13.36 -27.53 5.36
C ALA A 196 -12.94 -26.21 4.69
N GLY A 197 -12.77 -26.20 3.37
CA GLY A 197 -12.32 -25.02 2.66
C GLY A 197 -12.20 -25.22 1.16
N LEU A 198 -11.76 -24.16 0.50
CA LEU A 198 -11.44 -24.14 -0.93
C LEU A 198 -10.21 -23.28 -1.20
N GLN A 199 -9.65 -23.39 -2.40
CA GLN A 199 -8.65 -22.48 -2.92
C GLN A 199 -9.13 -21.91 -4.24
N MET A 200 -8.82 -20.65 -4.49
CA MET A 200 -9.15 -19.97 -5.74
C MET A 200 -7.95 -19.17 -6.24
N THR A 201 -7.90 -18.97 -7.56
CA THR A 201 -6.94 -18.10 -8.23
C THR A 201 -7.66 -17.35 -9.35
N SER A 202 -7.03 -16.30 -9.88
CA SER A 202 -7.60 -15.40 -10.88
C SER A 202 -6.62 -15.14 -12.02
N LYS A 203 -7.13 -14.60 -13.12
CA LYS A 203 -6.39 -14.34 -14.36
C LYS A 203 -5.08 -13.56 -14.16
N TYR A 204 -5.06 -12.57 -13.29
CA TYR A 204 -3.90 -11.70 -13.06
C TYR A 204 -3.03 -12.15 -11.88
N GLY A 205 -3.28 -13.34 -11.33
CA GLY A 205 -2.42 -14.01 -10.35
C GLY A 205 -2.82 -13.82 -8.88
N SER A 206 -3.85 -13.02 -8.59
CA SER A 206 -4.43 -12.96 -7.23
C SER A 206 -5.12 -14.27 -6.89
N GLY A 207 -4.98 -14.73 -5.64
CA GLY A 207 -5.59 -15.95 -5.15
C GLY A 207 -5.69 -15.98 -3.63
N MET A 208 -6.45 -16.92 -3.10
CA MET A 208 -6.56 -17.15 -1.66
C MET A 208 -7.05 -18.56 -1.35
N GLY A 209 -6.73 -19.04 -0.15
CA GLY A 209 -7.45 -20.12 0.50
C GLY A 209 -8.57 -19.59 1.39
N VAL A 210 -9.71 -20.28 1.40
CA VAL A 210 -10.82 -20.05 2.31
C VAL A 210 -10.96 -21.27 3.21
N LEU A 211 -10.98 -21.06 4.52
CA LEU A 211 -11.25 -22.08 5.53
C LEU A 211 -12.56 -21.70 6.23
N TRP A 212 -13.51 -22.62 6.24
CA TRP A 212 -14.80 -22.45 6.89
C TRP A 212 -14.70 -22.81 8.37
N ASP A 213 -15.47 -22.13 9.20
CA ASP A 213 -15.69 -22.59 10.56
C ASP A 213 -16.61 -23.82 10.48
N GLY A 214 -16.12 -24.95 10.99
CA GLY A 214 -16.81 -26.25 10.94
C GLY A 214 -17.89 -26.40 12.00
#